data_AF-A0A3S5CMV1-F1
#
_entry.id   AF-A0A3S5CMV1-F1
#
_cell.length_a   1.000
_cell.length_b   1.000
_cell.length_c   1.000
_cell.angle_alpha   90.00
_cell.angle_beta   90.00
_cell.angle_gamma   90.00
#
_symmetry.space_group_name_H-M   'P 1'
#
loop_
_entity.id
_entity.type
_entity.pdbx_description
1 polymer ?
#
loop_
_entity_poly.entity_id
_entity_poly.type
_entity_poly.pdbx_seq_one_letter_code
_entity_poly.pdbx_strand_id
1 'polypeptide(L)'
;MFHFNIIGRSFRASSQRAVPRLLPHYLERCLLLFIDLLSMLMTRRFLHAILDDRHFVIRCQSAEFTRLQQPQSRLFSELVDMLVAYDRFPIDAATGEPLDDSDRIFVKLLP
;
A
#
# COMPACT_ATOMS: atom_id res chain seq x y z
N MET A 1 -15.48 -13.93 -1.64
CA MET A 1 -14.12 -14.52 -1.61
C MET A 1 -13.42 -14.50 -2.99
N PHE A 2 -13.77 -13.61 -3.95
CA PHE A 2 -13.31 -13.75 -5.34
C PHE A 2 -12.85 -12.50 -6.12
N HIS A 3 -12.66 -11.31 -5.52
CA HIS A 3 -12.32 -10.11 -6.33
C HIS A 3 -10.95 -9.45 -6.12
N PHE A 4 -10.11 -9.92 -5.19
CA PHE A 4 -8.80 -9.27 -4.91
C PHE A 4 -7.58 -9.98 -5.50
N ASN A 5 -7.75 -11.08 -6.23
CA ASN A 5 -6.65 -11.87 -6.79
C ASN A 5 -6.00 -11.24 -8.05
N ILE A 6 -6.58 -10.14 -8.58
CA ILE A 6 -6.06 -9.44 -9.75
C ILE A 6 -4.81 -8.64 -9.40
N ILE A 7 -4.82 -7.90 -8.28
CA ILE A 7 -3.66 -7.09 -7.87
C ILE A 7 -2.49 -8.01 -7.50
N GLY A 8 -2.79 -9.16 -6.90
CA GLY A 8 -1.75 -10.10 -6.49
C GLY A 8 -1.05 -10.83 -7.63
N ARG A 9 -1.75 -11.15 -8.73
CA ARG A 9 -1.15 -11.77 -9.92
C ARG A 9 -0.43 -10.77 -10.81
N SER A 10 -0.92 -9.53 -10.87
CA SER A 10 -0.34 -8.45 -11.69
C SER A 10 1.11 -8.13 -11.30
N PHE A 11 1.41 -8.30 -10.02
CA PHE A 11 2.69 -7.94 -9.44
C PHE A 11 3.85 -8.91 -9.74
N ARG A 12 3.52 -10.14 -10.17
CA ARG A 12 4.45 -11.19 -10.60
C ARG A 12 4.51 -11.32 -12.12
N ALA A 13 4.10 -10.30 -12.87
CA ALA A 13 4.24 -10.31 -14.32
C ALA A 13 5.73 -10.21 -14.68
N SER A 14 6.37 -11.36 -14.81
CA SER A 14 7.73 -11.54 -15.32
C SER A 14 7.96 -10.72 -16.59
N SER A 15 9.08 -10.00 -16.61
CA SER A 15 9.97 -9.48 -17.68
C SER A 15 9.63 -9.67 -19.19
N GLN A 16 8.69 -10.53 -19.61
CA GLN A 16 8.43 -10.88 -21.00
C GLN A 16 6.96 -10.71 -21.47
N ARG A 17 6.03 -10.28 -20.61
CA ARG A 17 4.63 -10.04 -21.04
C ARG A 17 4.34 -8.56 -21.20
N ALA A 18 3.92 -8.16 -22.40
CA ALA A 18 3.46 -6.80 -22.68
C ALA A 18 2.32 -6.43 -21.71
N VAL A 19 2.64 -5.59 -20.73
CA VAL A 19 1.64 -5.07 -19.79
C VAL A 19 0.71 -4.15 -20.58
N PRO A 20 -0.63 -4.33 -20.51
CA PRO A 20 -1.56 -3.42 -21.14
C PRO A 20 -1.32 -1.99 -20.63
N ARG A 21 -1.25 -1.01 -21.54
CA ARG A 21 -0.94 0.39 -21.20
C ARG A 21 -1.88 1.00 -20.14
N LEU A 22 -3.08 0.46 -19.99
CA LEU A 22 -4.10 0.90 -19.02
C LEU A 22 -3.86 0.38 -17.59
N LEU A 23 -3.13 -0.72 -17.44
CA LEU A 23 -2.97 -1.40 -16.15
C LEU A 23 -2.18 -0.56 -15.14
N PRO A 24 -1.05 0.10 -15.48
CA PRO A 24 -0.34 0.96 -14.56
C PRO A 24 -1.20 2.12 -14.06
N HIS A 25 -1.92 2.79 -14.96
CA HIS A 25 -2.82 3.89 -14.60
C HIS A 25 -3.96 3.45 -13.68
N TYR A 26 -4.51 2.26 -13.91
CA TYR A 26 -5.51 1.70 -13.02
C TYR A 26 -4.93 1.46 -11.62
N LEU A 27 -3.72 0.89 -11.54
CA LEU A 27 -3.05 0.64 -10.27
C LEU A 27 -2.70 1.95 -9.53
N GLU A 28 -2.24 2.98 -10.24
CA GLU A 28 -2.00 4.32 -9.67
C GLU A 28 -3.29 4.90 -9.06
N ARG A 29 -4.43 4.77 -9.75
CA ARG A 29 -5.72 5.23 -9.21
C ARG A 29 -6.22 4.38 -8.04
N CYS A 30 -5.97 3.08 -8.05
CA CYS A 30 -6.25 2.24 -6.88
C CYS A 30 -5.38 2.61 -5.68
N LEU A 31 -4.10 2.91 -5.88
CA LEU A 31 -3.22 3.36 -4.78
C LEU A 31 -3.69 4.68 -4.20
N LEU A 32 -4.04 5.66 -5.04
CA LEU A 32 -4.62 6.93 -4.59
C LEU A 32 -5.89 6.71 -3.77
N LEU A 33 -6.80 5.85 -4.23
CA LEU A 33 -7.99 5.51 -3.47
C LEU A 33 -7.65 4.92 -2.09
N PHE A 34 -6.65 4.03 -1.99
CA PHE A 34 -6.24 3.48 -0.70
C PHE A 34 -5.60 4.52 0.21
N ILE A 35 -4.81 5.45 -0.35
CA ILE A 35 -4.23 6.57 0.40
C ILE A 35 -5.36 7.46 0.97
N ASP A 36 -6.33 7.83 0.13
CA ASP A 36 -7.47 8.65 0.56
C ASP A 36 -8.28 7.96 1.68
N LEU A 37 -8.51 6.64 1.54
CA LEU A 37 -9.21 5.86 2.56
C LEU A 37 -8.39 5.68 3.84
N LEU A 38 -7.06 5.61 3.77
CA LEU A 38 -6.20 5.60 4.97
C LEU A 38 -6.08 6.99 5.62
N SER A 39 -6.33 8.06 4.88
CA SER A 39 -6.30 9.43 5.42
C SER A 39 -7.46 9.74 6.38
N MET A 40 -8.56 8.98 6.29
CA MET A 40 -9.75 9.17 7.10
C MET A 40 -9.81 8.11 8.21
N LEU A 41 -9.93 8.53 9.48
CA LEU A 41 -9.83 7.66 10.65
C LEU A 41 -10.83 6.47 10.62
N MET A 42 -12.07 6.74 10.22
CA MET A 42 -13.16 5.75 10.20
C MET A 42 -12.92 4.62 9.20
N THR A 43 -12.33 4.92 8.04
CA THR A 43 -12.02 3.93 7.00
C THR A 43 -10.66 3.28 7.25
N ARG A 44 -9.70 4.03 7.81
CA ARG A 44 -8.38 3.53 8.16
C ARG A 44 -8.43 2.33 9.08
N ARG A 45 -9.26 2.34 10.12
CA ARG A 45 -9.36 1.26 11.12
C ARG A 45 -9.59 -0.12 10.48
N PHE A 46 -10.51 -0.20 9.51
CA PHE A 46 -10.83 -1.45 8.84
C PHE A 46 -9.85 -1.76 7.70
N LEU A 47 -9.50 -0.73 6.93
CA LEU A 47 -8.65 -0.90 5.76
C LEU A 47 -7.22 -1.27 6.16
N HIS A 48 -6.66 -0.65 7.19
CA HIS A 48 -5.29 -0.91 7.66
C HIS A 48 -5.10 -2.38 8.05
N ALA A 49 -6.01 -2.95 8.85
CA ALA A 49 -5.98 -4.37 9.20
C ALA A 49 -6.06 -5.31 7.98
N ILE A 50 -6.87 -4.96 6.97
CA ILE A 50 -6.98 -5.75 5.73
C ILE A 50 -5.70 -5.65 4.89
N LEU A 51 -5.11 -4.45 4.80
CA LEU A 51 -3.88 -4.24 4.05
C LEU A 51 -2.69 -4.95 4.71
N ASP A 52 -2.65 -4.98 6.04
CA ASP A 52 -1.63 -5.65 6.83
C ASP A 52 -1.71 -7.18 6.70
N ASP A 53 -2.90 -7.78 6.86
CA ASP A 53 -3.15 -9.22 6.65
C ASP A 53 -2.72 -9.70 5.25
N ARG A 54 -2.86 -8.84 4.24
CA ARG A 54 -2.49 -9.15 2.85
C ARG A 54 -1.06 -8.78 2.51
N HIS A 55 -0.31 -8.23 3.46
CA HIS A 55 1.00 -7.63 3.27
C HIS A 55 1.03 -6.70 2.05
N PHE A 56 -0.05 -5.97 1.80
CA PHE A 56 -0.28 -5.26 0.56
C PHE A 56 0.83 -4.24 0.28
N VAL A 57 1.24 -3.50 1.30
CA VAL A 57 2.30 -2.48 1.23
C VAL A 57 3.65 -3.11 0.85
N ILE A 58 4.06 -4.19 1.52
CA ILE A 58 5.30 -4.93 1.23
C ILE A 58 5.28 -5.46 -0.19
N ARG A 59 4.11 -5.95 -0.63
CA ARG A 59 3.92 -6.37 -2.01
C ARG A 59 4.19 -5.18 -2.90
N CYS A 60 3.45 -4.07 -2.82
CA CYS A 60 3.65 -2.85 -3.61
C CYS A 60 5.11 -2.33 -3.67
N GLN A 61 5.88 -2.44 -2.60
CA GLN A 61 7.30 -2.10 -2.59
C GLN A 61 8.18 -3.07 -3.40
N SER A 62 7.85 -4.36 -3.40
CA SER A 62 8.59 -5.41 -4.12
C SER A 62 8.35 -5.47 -5.63
N ALA A 63 7.67 -4.47 -6.22
CA ALA A 63 7.22 -4.52 -7.63
C ALA A 63 8.39 -4.45 -8.54
N GLU A 64 8.36 -5.27 -9.58
CA GLU A 64 9.24 -5.05 -10.72
C GLU A 64 8.94 -3.65 -11.33
N PHE A 65 7.69 -3.19 -11.29
CA PHE A 65 7.30 -1.85 -11.78
C PHE A 65 7.97 -0.70 -11.03
N THR A 66 8.15 -0.82 -9.71
CA THR A 66 8.87 0.17 -8.87
C THR A 66 10.38 0.13 -9.13
N ARG A 67 10.91 -1.02 -9.56
CA ARG A 67 12.34 -1.19 -9.89
C ARG A 67 12.71 -0.68 -11.27
N LEU A 68 11.79 -0.73 -12.22
CA LEU A 68 11.99 -0.20 -13.57
C LEU A 68 12.03 1.33 -13.47
N GLN A 69 13.19 1.96 -13.72
CA GLN A 69 13.35 3.43 -13.72
C GLN A 69 12.79 4.07 -15.01
N GLN A 70 11.53 3.77 -15.33
CA GLN A 70 10.83 4.38 -16.46
C GLN A 70 10.14 5.66 -16.01
N PRO A 71 9.97 6.68 -16.87
CA PRO A 71 9.25 7.89 -16.50
C PRO A 71 7.81 7.62 -16.03
N GLN A 72 7.20 6.55 -16.55
CA GLN A 72 5.84 6.12 -16.24
C GLN A 72 5.70 5.40 -14.89
N SER A 73 6.79 4.90 -14.30
CA SER A 73 6.75 4.20 -13.00
C SER A 73 7.12 5.10 -11.82
N ARG A 74 7.64 6.30 -12.08
CA ARG A 74 8.00 7.27 -11.04
C ARG A 74 6.80 7.65 -10.16
N LEU A 75 5.67 7.99 -10.79
CA LEU A 75 4.44 8.33 -10.06
C LEU A 75 3.98 7.17 -9.17
N PHE A 76 3.99 5.95 -9.71
CA PHE A 76 3.65 4.76 -8.93
C PHE A 76 4.56 4.59 -7.71
N SER A 77 5.88 4.77 -7.85
CA SER A 77 6.81 4.71 -6.72
C SER A 77 6.49 5.76 -5.66
N GLU A 78 6.26 7.01 -6.06
CA GLU A 78 5.92 8.10 -5.14
C GLU A 78 4.60 7.82 -4.40
N LEU A 79 3.61 7.24 -5.08
CA LEU A 79 2.35 6.81 -4.45
C LEU A 79 2.58 5.67 -3.45
N VAL A 80 3.46 4.71 -3.76
CA VAL A 80 3.81 3.64 -2.82
C VAL A 80 4.49 4.20 -1.58
N ASP A 81 5.39 5.17 -1.73
CA ASP A 81 6.05 5.82 -0.59
C ASP A 81 5.04 6.57 0.31
N MET A 82 4.08 7.27 -0.29
CA MET A 82 2.98 7.87 0.48
C MET A 82 2.13 6.81 1.19
N LEU A 83 1.79 5.71 0.52
CA LEU A 83 1.03 4.62 1.14
C LEU A 83 1.76 4.04 2.37
N VAL A 84 3.07 3.85 2.28
CA VAL A 84 3.90 3.38 3.41
C VAL A 84 3.88 4.37 4.57
N ALA A 85 3.88 5.68 4.29
CA ALA A 85 3.80 6.69 5.33
C ALA A 85 2.45 6.65 6.06
N TYR A 86 1.32 6.49 5.35
CA TYR A 86 0.00 6.35 5.95
C TYR A 86 -0.18 5.04 6.72
N ASP A 87 0.39 3.95 6.23
CA ASP A 87 0.41 2.66 6.91
C ASP A 87 1.14 2.74 8.26
N ARG A 88 2.32 3.39 8.28
CA ARG A 88 3.18 3.51 9.45
C ARG A 88 2.91 4.74 10.33
N PHE A 89 1.85 5.48 10.03
CA PHE A 89 1.55 6.71 10.76
C PHE A 89 1.19 6.38 12.21
N PRO A 90 1.86 7.00 13.21
CA PRO A 90 1.71 6.65 14.62
C PRO A 90 0.37 7.13 15.19
N ILE A 91 -0.67 6.31 15.04
CA ILE A 91 -1.99 6.55 15.63
C ILE A 91 -2.52 5.24 16.20
N ASP A 92 -3.29 5.34 17.27
CA ASP A 92 -4.05 4.21 17.81
C ASP A 92 -5.26 3.91 16.89
N ALA A 93 -5.41 2.65 16.48
CA ALA A 93 -6.47 2.22 15.57
C ALA A 93 -7.88 2.19 16.20
N ALA A 94 -7.98 2.15 17.52
CA ALA A 94 -9.22 2.12 18.29
C ALA A 94 -9.66 3.50 18.77
N THR A 95 -8.75 4.32 19.29
CA THR A 95 -9.05 5.66 19.83
C THR A 95 -8.85 6.78 18.82
N GLY A 96 -7.93 6.61 17.86
CA GLY A 96 -7.54 7.67 16.94
C GLY A 96 -6.62 8.72 17.53
N GLU A 97 -6.11 8.50 18.75
CA GLU A 97 -5.13 9.38 19.37
C GLU A 97 -3.73 9.09 18.82
N PRO A 98 -2.85 10.11 18.73
CA PRO A 98 -1.47 9.90 18.34
C PRO A 98 -0.77 8.98 19.33
N LEU A 99 0.04 8.04 18.82
CA LEU A 99 0.85 7.15 19.66
C LEU A 99 2.02 7.95 20.26
N ASP A 100 2.14 7.93 21.59
CA ASP A 100 3.29 8.46 22.30
C ASP A 100 4.56 7.66 21.97
N ASP A 101 5.73 8.28 22.09
CA ASP A 101 7.01 7.64 21.73
C ASP A 101 7.28 6.35 22.52
N SER A 102 6.72 6.21 23.72
CA SER A 102 6.75 4.97 24.50
C SER A 102 5.97 3.83 23.83
N ASP A 103 4.76 4.11 23.32
CA ASP A 103 3.90 3.12 22.67
C ASP A 103 4.44 2.71 21.29
N ARG A 104 5.17 3.62 20.63
CA ARG A 104 5.86 3.34 19.36
C ARG A 104 6.92 2.25 19.48
N ILE A 105 7.53 2.08 20.66
CA ILE A 105 8.53 1.03 20.91
C ILE A 105 7.84 -0.33 21.04
N PHE A 106 6.68 -0.40 21.72
CA PHE A 106 5.94 -1.65 21.92
C PHE A 106 5.32 -2.19 20.62
N VAL A 107 4.76 -1.32 19.77
CA VAL A 107 4.17 -1.73 18.49
C VAL A 107 5.23 -2.29 17.52
N LYS A 108 6.48 -1.84 17.62
CA LYS A 108 7.60 -2.33 16.78
C LYS A 108 8.16 -3.69 17.19
N LEU A 109 7.78 -4.19 18.37
CA LEU A 109 8.28 -5.44 18.96
C LEU A 109 7.29 -6.61 18.85
N LEU A 110 6.06 -6.37 18.39
CA LEU A 110 5.17 -7.46 18.00
C LEU A 110 5.54 -7.95 16.58
N PRO A 111 5.80 -9.26 16.43
CA PRO A 111 6.27 -9.87 15.19
C PRO A 111 5.22 -9.87 14.06
#